data_AF-A0A078AY89-F1
#
_entry.id   AF-A0A078AY89-F1
#
_cell.length_a   1.000
_cell.length_b   1.000
_cell.length_c   1.000
_cell.angle_alpha   90.00
_cell.angle_beta   90.00
_cell.angle_gamma   90.00
#
_symmetry.space_group_name_H-M   'P 1'
#
loop_
_entity.id
_entity.type
_entity.pdbx_description
1 polymer ?
#
loop_
_entity_poly.entity_id
_entity_poly.type
_entity_poly.pdbx_seq_one_letter_code
_entity_poly.pdbx_strand_id
1 'polypeptide(L)'
;MGGKKRKGKKKGKKEEPEPEDDFMKMDGQTLEKTMAALKEKLQDAKIKRNLIQIEKDMIHDFYHNTRTEIKETESEVKNFDTKMQELDDAHRVEIKVYMQKVKHLEYEHQNSSDRVQAEAAFQMKEERTHHTDNEKDMRKQKGGQKEDYERDEMQNIGEIEDKEKDLDQNLKELQYSLDTSKKQLIQNYEQKLEHLREELELRLKVEIHEIEERKNQHINELMKHHEDAFKEMKEYYNDITRENLELIKMHKEKLVDIRAQIEANQKTVDHLKQKMEELQRPLAKAQQNRDLLKKQLATFDKDKMALKNAKARLQVLKKKVKDIKQERKELEEKFLKVEREKEDMYRKFEIAIQQLRTRADYKNQLLDEKLRVLQSELERKEVQLQELVQRSGLDQRTVEEICKKMEEAIEAKNSILRNLKYSLAHATKAYNDAIRVYEAKLVEFGIPAEELGLELLETNTSNMPAGLVAA
;
A
#
# COMPACT_ATOMS: atom_id res chain seq x y z
N MET A 1 66.04 108.07 10.81
CA MET A 1 66.19 108.83 12.06
C MET A 1 67.60 108.66 12.60
N GLY A 2 68.21 109.74 13.08
CA GLY A 2 69.48 109.75 13.83
C GLY A 2 70.73 109.45 12.99
N GLY A 3 71.76 110.27 12.88
CA GLY A 3 72.15 111.44 13.64
C GLY A 3 73.69 111.47 13.71
N LYS A 4 74.29 112.57 13.21
CA LYS A 4 75.43 113.34 13.78
C LYS A 4 76.48 112.52 14.59
N LYS A 5 77.80 112.65 14.42
CA LYS A 5 78.61 113.90 14.49
C LYS A 5 80.11 113.47 14.51
N ARG A 6 80.97 114.14 13.72
CA ARG A 6 82.06 115.08 14.12
C ARG A 6 83.39 114.53 14.71
N LYS A 7 84.45 114.88 13.97
CA LYS A 7 85.67 115.66 14.36
C LYS A 7 86.62 115.14 15.47
N GLY A 8 87.88 114.96 15.06
CA GLY A 8 89.10 115.26 15.85
C GLY A 8 90.33 115.12 14.93
N LYS A 9 90.99 116.17 14.42
CA LYS A 9 91.92 117.14 15.05
C LYS A 9 93.40 116.68 15.03
N LYS A 10 94.10 117.11 13.98
CA LYS A 10 95.43 117.77 13.92
C LYS A 10 96.51 117.38 14.97
N LYS A 11 97.60 116.78 14.49
CA LYS A 11 99.01 116.93 14.93
C LYS A 11 99.84 116.55 13.68
N GLY A 12 100.70 117.37 13.10
CA GLY A 12 101.65 118.29 13.71
C GLY A 12 103.04 117.76 13.35
N LYS A 13 103.65 118.37 12.32
CA LYS A 13 105.08 118.44 11.97
C LYS A 13 106.03 117.47 12.69
N LYS A 14 106.76 116.69 11.90
CA LYS A 14 108.22 116.69 11.90
C LYS A 14 108.69 116.55 10.45
N GLU A 15 109.21 117.64 9.90
CA GLU A 15 110.21 117.58 8.83
C GLU A 15 111.37 116.76 9.42
N GLU A 16 111.50 115.51 8.98
CA GLU A 16 112.75 114.78 9.12
C GLU A 16 113.75 115.41 8.14
N PRO A 17 115.02 115.54 8.56
CA PRO A 17 116.04 116.21 7.77
C PRO A 17 116.15 115.50 6.41
N GLU A 18 116.30 116.27 5.33
CA GLU A 18 116.80 115.73 4.07
C GLU A 18 118.06 114.92 4.44
N PRO A 19 118.06 113.58 4.24
CA PRO A 19 119.30 112.85 4.35
C PRO A 19 120.25 113.50 3.34
N GLU A 20 121.48 113.81 3.78
CA GLU A 20 122.54 114.20 2.87
C GLU A 20 122.48 113.26 1.67
N ASP A 21 122.23 113.85 0.50
CA ASP A 21 122.11 113.13 -0.76
C ASP A 21 123.48 112.47 -1.00
N ASP A 22 123.64 111.21 -0.55
CA ASP A 22 124.86 110.41 -0.70
C ASP A 22 125.30 110.32 -2.18
N PHE A 23 124.40 110.69 -3.10
CA PHE A 23 124.64 110.84 -4.52
C PHE A 23 125.51 112.07 -4.87
N MET A 24 125.60 113.10 -4.03
CA MET A 24 126.43 114.31 -4.26
C MET A 24 127.93 114.09 -3.98
N LYS A 25 128.31 112.98 -3.32
CA LYS A 25 129.72 112.61 -3.04
C LYS A 25 130.24 111.47 -3.92
N MET A 26 129.40 110.92 -4.80
CA MET A 26 129.73 109.81 -5.70
C MET A 26 130.22 110.33 -7.06
N ASP A 27 131.15 109.60 -7.69
CA ASP A 27 131.57 109.93 -9.06
C ASP A 27 130.45 109.64 -10.08
N GLY A 28 130.53 110.23 -11.28
CA GLY A 28 129.48 110.07 -12.30
C GLY A 28 129.17 108.63 -12.70
N GLN A 29 130.12 107.70 -12.59
CA GLN A 29 129.91 106.29 -12.95
C GLN A 29 129.16 105.50 -11.87
N THR A 30 129.27 105.90 -10.60
CA THR A 30 128.56 105.26 -9.49
C THR A 30 127.10 105.71 -9.39
N LEU A 31 126.80 106.94 -9.80
CA LEU A 31 125.44 107.48 -9.98
C LEU A 31 124.64 106.78 -11.08
N GLU A 32 125.24 106.46 -12.22
CA GLU A 32 124.54 105.76 -13.30
C GLU A 32 124.15 104.32 -12.93
N LYS A 33 125.04 103.61 -12.21
CA LYS A 33 124.77 102.25 -11.72
C LYS A 33 123.65 102.22 -10.67
N THR A 34 123.63 103.20 -9.78
CA THR A 34 122.57 103.32 -8.77
C THR A 34 121.23 103.72 -9.39
N MET A 35 121.23 104.57 -10.43
CA MET A 35 120.02 104.89 -11.18
C MET A 35 119.46 103.67 -11.95
N ALA A 36 120.33 102.82 -12.51
CA ALA A 36 119.92 101.56 -13.13
C ALA A 36 119.32 100.59 -12.11
N ALA A 37 119.96 100.42 -10.94
CA ALA A 37 119.45 99.57 -9.86
C ALA A 37 118.11 100.06 -9.28
N LEU A 38 117.91 101.38 -9.19
CA LEU A 38 116.63 101.96 -8.77
C LEU A 38 115.52 101.77 -9.81
N LYS A 39 115.84 101.85 -11.12
CA LYS A 39 114.89 101.53 -12.19
C LYS A 39 114.49 100.05 -12.19
N GLU A 40 115.43 99.15 -11.94
CA GLU A 40 115.16 97.71 -11.79
C GLU A 40 114.27 97.43 -10.58
N LYS A 41 114.58 98.04 -9.41
CA LYS A 41 113.73 97.96 -8.22
C LYS A 41 112.32 98.51 -8.45
N LEU A 42 112.19 99.59 -9.23
CA LEU A 42 110.88 100.15 -9.61
C LEU A 42 110.09 99.16 -10.49
N GLN A 43 110.77 98.49 -11.42
CA GLN A 43 110.15 97.50 -12.31
C GLN A 43 109.72 96.25 -11.55
N ASP A 44 110.56 95.74 -10.65
CA ASP A 44 110.22 94.65 -9.73
C ASP A 44 109.04 95.00 -8.82
N ALA A 45 109.02 96.21 -8.28
CA ALA A 45 107.90 96.68 -7.46
C ALA A 45 106.59 96.76 -8.27
N LYS A 46 106.66 97.16 -9.55
CA LYS A 46 105.49 97.15 -10.45
C LYS A 46 104.99 95.74 -10.73
N ILE A 47 105.89 94.79 -10.99
CA ILE A 47 105.53 93.38 -11.21
C ILE A 47 104.89 92.78 -9.95
N LYS A 48 105.49 93.01 -8.77
CA LYS A 48 104.94 92.56 -7.48
C LYS A 48 103.57 93.17 -7.20
N ARG A 49 103.37 94.46 -7.47
CA ARG A 49 102.06 95.11 -7.34
C ARG A 49 101.02 94.44 -8.24
N ASN A 50 101.34 94.19 -9.50
CA ASN A 50 100.43 93.55 -10.44
C ASN A 50 100.09 92.12 -10.00
N LEU A 51 101.08 91.35 -9.54
CA LEU A 51 100.87 90.00 -8.99
C LEU A 51 99.90 90.03 -7.80
N ILE A 52 100.16 90.90 -6.82
CA ILE A 52 99.31 91.06 -5.62
C ILE A 52 97.90 91.50 -6.02
N GLN A 53 97.76 92.32 -7.06
CA GLN A 53 96.46 92.77 -7.53
C GLN A 53 95.66 91.64 -8.18
N ILE A 54 96.30 90.80 -9.00
CA ILE A 54 95.68 89.59 -9.57
C ILE A 54 95.29 88.61 -8.46
N GLU A 55 96.18 88.36 -7.49
CA GLU A 55 95.89 87.48 -6.35
C GLU A 55 94.71 88.00 -5.51
N LYS A 56 94.65 89.31 -5.28
CA LYS A 56 93.54 89.94 -4.57
C LYS A 56 92.22 89.77 -5.33
N ASP A 57 92.22 90.01 -6.64
CA ASP A 57 91.01 89.90 -7.47
C ASP A 57 90.55 88.43 -7.54
N MET A 58 91.49 87.48 -7.68
CA MET A 58 91.22 86.04 -7.63
C MET A 58 90.63 85.60 -6.27
N ILE A 59 91.19 86.06 -5.15
CA ILE A 59 90.65 85.77 -3.81
C ILE A 59 89.25 86.39 -3.66
N HIS A 60 89.02 87.58 -4.23
CA HIS A 60 87.71 88.22 -4.20
C HIS A 60 86.66 87.42 -4.97
N ASP A 61 87.01 86.93 -6.17
CA ASP A 61 86.15 86.08 -7.00
C ASP A 61 85.85 84.75 -6.29
N PHE A 62 86.86 84.08 -5.72
CA PHE A 62 86.64 82.87 -4.94
C PHE A 62 85.71 83.11 -3.75
N TYR A 63 85.91 84.21 -3.02
CA TYR A 63 85.03 84.58 -1.92
C TYR A 63 83.60 84.84 -2.39
N HIS A 64 83.40 85.50 -3.53
CA HIS A 64 82.07 85.80 -4.04
C HIS A 64 81.36 84.55 -4.56
N ASN A 65 82.07 83.67 -5.27
CA ASN A 65 81.57 82.40 -5.78
C ASN A 65 81.17 81.48 -4.64
N THR A 66 82.08 81.22 -3.69
CA THR A 66 81.79 80.38 -2.51
C THR A 66 80.64 80.94 -1.68
N ARG A 67 80.55 82.27 -1.53
CA ARG A 67 79.40 82.90 -0.84
C ARG A 67 78.08 82.74 -1.60
N THR A 68 78.14 82.67 -2.93
CA THR A 68 76.95 82.43 -3.77
C THR A 68 76.54 80.96 -3.68
N GLU A 69 77.48 80.03 -3.79
CA GLU A 69 77.25 78.58 -3.59
C GLU A 69 76.68 78.27 -2.21
N ILE A 70 77.17 78.92 -1.15
CA ILE A 70 76.60 78.80 0.21
C ILE A 70 75.14 79.25 0.23
N LYS A 71 74.79 80.36 -0.43
CA LYS A 71 73.39 80.83 -0.49
C LYS A 71 72.51 79.89 -1.30
N GLU A 72 73.03 79.32 -2.39
CA GLU A 72 72.31 78.36 -3.22
C GLU A 72 72.02 77.08 -2.43
N THR A 73 73.04 76.50 -1.79
CA THR A 73 72.88 75.32 -0.92
C THR A 73 71.96 75.58 0.27
N GLU A 74 72.07 76.73 0.94
CA GLU A 74 71.12 77.14 1.99
C GLU A 74 69.67 77.22 1.48
N SER A 75 69.48 77.65 0.22
CA SER A 75 68.15 77.74 -0.40
C SER A 75 67.63 76.35 -0.77
N GLU A 76 68.49 75.45 -1.25
CA GLU A 76 68.14 74.05 -1.51
C GLU A 76 67.72 73.32 -0.24
N VAL A 77 68.45 73.48 0.86
CA VAL A 77 68.10 72.88 2.17
C VAL A 77 66.71 73.35 2.60
N LYS A 78 66.41 74.65 2.51
CA LYS A 78 65.08 75.18 2.84
C LYS A 78 63.98 74.62 1.94
N ASN A 79 64.26 74.44 0.65
CA ASN A 79 63.32 73.82 -0.29
C ASN A 79 63.06 72.35 0.07
N PHE A 80 64.09 71.60 0.49
CA PHE A 80 63.93 70.23 0.96
C PHE A 80 63.13 70.15 2.27
N ASP A 81 63.38 71.04 3.23
CA ASP A 81 62.59 71.12 4.47
C ASP A 81 61.11 71.40 4.17
N THR A 82 60.84 72.30 3.22
CA THR A 82 59.48 72.61 2.79
C THR A 82 58.80 71.40 2.15
N LYS A 83 59.49 70.70 1.23
CA LYS A 83 58.97 69.46 0.62
C LYS A 83 58.71 68.36 1.65
N MET A 84 59.59 68.24 2.66
CA MET A 84 59.41 67.27 3.73
C MET A 84 58.16 67.58 4.56
N GLN A 85 57.91 68.86 4.88
CA GLN A 85 56.68 69.28 5.54
C GLN A 85 55.43 68.99 4.69
N GLU A 86 55.46 69.29 3.38
CA GLU A 86 54.35 69.00 2.48
C GLU A 86 54.02 67.50 2.41
N LEU A 87 55.05 66.64 2.37
CA LEU A 87 54.87 65.18 2.39
C LEU A 87 54.30 64.68 3.72
N ASP A 88 54.78 65.19 4.85
CA ASP A 88 54.25 64.84 6.17
C ASP A 88 52.79 65.27 6.34
N ASP A 89 52.43 66.46 5.85
CA ASP A 89 51.05 66.95 5.87
C ASP A 89 50.14 66.12 4.95
N ALA A 90 50.61 65.75 3.75
CA ALA A 90 49.89 64.86 2.85
C ALA A 90 49.65 63.48 3.50
N HIS A 91 50.69 62.89 4.10
CA HIS A 91 50.59 61.60 4.77
C HIS A 91 49.64 61.67 5.98
N ARG A 92 49.63 62.77 6.75
CA ARG A 92 48.64 62.99 7.83
C ARG A 92 47.20 63.03 7.31
N VAL A 93 46.97 63.60 6.13
CA VAL A 93 45.65 63.61 5.50
C VAL A 93 45.26 62.19 5.06
N GLU A 94 46.17 61.45 4.43
CA GLU A 94 45.94 60.06 4.03
C GLU A 94 45.58 59.16 5.23
N ILE A 95 46.31 59.27 6.34
CA ILE A 95 46.01 58.52 7.57
C ILE A 95 44.58 58.82 8.06
N LYS A 96 44.14 60.08 8.02
CA LYS A 96 42.77 60.45 8.41
C LYS A 96 41.72 59.83 7.47
N VAL A 97 41.96 59.85 6.16
CA VAL A 97 41.07 59.23 5.17
C VAL A 97 41.00 57.72 5.39
N TYR A 98 42.13 57.04 5.61
CA TYR A 98 42.16 55.62 5.90
C TYR A 98 41.43 55.27 7.20
N MET A 99 41.64 56.03 8.28
CA MET A 99 40.89 55.83 9.53
C MET A 99 39.38 56.00 9.32
N GLN A 100 38.95 56.98 8.53
CA GLN A 100 37.54 57.18 8.23
C GLN A 100 36.96 56.04 7.40
N LYS A 101 37.74 55.51 6.44
CA LYS A 101 37.35 54.36 5.62
C LYS A 101 37.21 53.08 6.47
N VAL A 102 38.11 52.85 7.43
CA VAL A 102 38.02 51.74 8.38
C VAL A 102 36.77 51.87 9.25
N LYS A 103 36.52 53.05 9.82
CA LYS A 103 35.29 53.30 10.62
C LYS A 103 34.01 53.06 9.83
N HIS A 104 33.98 53.48 8.56
CA HIS A 104 32.83 53.25 7.70
C HIS A 104 32.63 51.76 7.41
N LEU A 105 33.72 51.04 7.10
CA LEU A 105 33.67 49.59 6.89
C LEU A 105 33.20 48.84 8.14
N GLU A 106 33.68 49.21 9.34
CA GLU A 106 33.24 48.62 10.60
C GLU A 106 31.75 48.87 10.84
N TYR A 107 31.28 50.10 10.59
CA TYR A 107 29.86 50.44 10.70
C TYR A 107 28.99 49.65 9.72
N GLU A 108 29.40 49.54 8.45
CA GLU A 108 28.68 48.74 7.47
C GLU A 108 28.67 47.26 7.83
N HIS A 109 29.80 46.72 8.32
CA HIS A 109 29.88 45.33 8.78
C HIS A 109 28.93 45.07 9.95
N GLN A 110 28.91 45.96 10.95
CA GLN A 110 28.00 45.84 12.09
C GLN A 110 26.55 45.88 11.62
N ASN A 111 26.19 46.84 10.77
CA ASN A 111 24.82 47.00 10.28
C ASN A 111 24.38 45.79 9.42
N SER A 112 25.30 45.24 8.62
CA SER A 112 25.07 44.01 7.85
C SER A 112 24.88 42.81 8.79
N SER A 113 25.70 42.68 9.83
CA SER A 113 25.58 41.61 10.83
C SER A 113 24.24 41.68 11.58
N ASP A 114 23.84 42.87 12.03
CA ASP A 114 22.57 43.11 12.72
C ASP A 114 21.38 42.78 11.79
N ARG A 115 21.47 43.14 10.50
CA ARG A 115 20.44 42.80 9.50
C ARG A 115 20.32 41.29 9.31
N VAL A 116 21.44 40.59 9.17
CA VAL A 116 21.46 39.12 9.02
C VAL A 116 20.90 38.43 10.27
N GLN A 117 21.23 38.92 11.47
CA GLN A 117 20.65 38.38 12.70
C GLN A 117 19.14 38.60 12.79
N ALA A 118 18.65 39.78 12.42
CA ALA A 118 17.22 40.08 12.40
C ALA A 118 16.47 39.21 11.38
N GLU A 119 17.03 39.02 10.18
CA GLU A 119 16.46 38.17 9.14
C GLU A 119 16.43 36.69 9.57
N ALA A 120 17.52 36.20 10.18
CA ALA A 120 17.57 34.84 10.73
C ALA A 120 16.54 34.61 11.84
N ALA A 121 16.35 35.60 12.73
CA ALA A 121 15.33 35.53 13.78
C ALA A 121 13.90 35.53 13.20
N PHE A 122 13.66 36.30 12.14
CA PHE A 122 12.38 36.32 11.44
C PHE A 122 12.09 34.97 10.79
N GLN A 123 13.04 34.41 10.02
CA GLN A 123 12.90 33.10 9.39
C GLN A 123 12.66 31.98 10.41
N MET A 124 13.41 31.97 11.53
CA MET A 124 13.19 31.00 12.59
C MET A 124 11.78 31.11 13.21
N LYS A 125 11.26 32.33 13.36
CA LYS A 125 9.90 32.54 13.88
C LYS A 125 8.85 32.04 12.88
N GLU A 126 9.02 32.35 11.60
CA GLU A 126 8.12 31.94 10.52
C GLU A 126 8.08 30.41 10.40
N GLU A 127 9.23 29.75 10.40
CA GLU A 127 9.35 28.28 10.37
C GLU A 127 8.66 27.65 11.60
N ARG A 128 8.85 28.25 12.79
CA ARG A 128 8.19 27.77 14.01
C ARG A 128 6.67 27.92 13.95
N THR A 129 6.16 29.02 13.40
CA THR A 129 4.71 29.21 13.20
C THR A 129 4.17 28.21 12.19
N HIS A 130 4.84 28.03 11.05
CA HIS A 130 4.46 27.07 10.02
C HIS A 130 4.42 25.63 10.57
N HIS A 131 5.45 25.21 11.31
CA HIS A 131 5.46 23.89 11.95
C HIS A 131 4.31 23.74 12.96
N THR A 132 4.07 24.76 13.79
CA THR A 132 2.99 24.71 14.80
C THR A 132 1.61 24.60 14.16
N ASP A 133 1.38 25.30 13.04
CA ASP A 133 0.10 25.25 12.35
C ASP A 133 -0.08 23.94 11.58
N ASN A 134 0.97 23.44 10.93
CA ASN A 134 0.96 22.10 10.33
C ASN A 134 0.67 21.01 11.37
N GLU A 135 1.22 21.09 12.58
CA GLU A 135 0.88 20.14 13.66
C GLU A 135 -0.60 20.22 14.05
N LYS A 136 -1.17 21.42 14.16
CA LYS A 136 -2.61 21.58 14.47
C LYS A 136 -3.47 20.97 13.38
N ASP A 137 -3.14 21.20 12.11
CA ASP A 137 -3.91 20.70 10.99
C ASP A 137 -3.79 19.17 10.88
N MET A 138 -2.60 18.61 11.08
CA MET A 138 -2.43 17.15 11.19
C MET A 138 -3.25 16.55 12.34
N ARG A 139 -3.30 17.21 13.50
CA ARG A 139 -4.13 16.75 14.63
C ARG A 139 -5.63 16.80 14.31
N LYS A 140 -6.09 17.85 13.63
CA LYS A 140 -7.48 17.96 13.18
C LYS A 140 -7.83 16.88 12.16
N GLN A 141 -6.97 16.67 11.15
CA GLN A 141 -7.18 15.65 10.13
C GLN A 141 -7.21 14.25 10.75
N LYS A 142 -6.27 13.96 11.67
CA LYS A 142 -6.28 12.71 12.45
C LYS A 142 -7.57 12.54 13.25
N GLY A 143 -8.07 13.61 13.86
CA GLY A 143 -9.35 13.62 14.56
C GLY A 143 -10.52 13.28 13.64
N GLY A 144 -10.63 13.96 12.49
CA GLY A 144 -11.68 13.71 11.49
C GLY A 144 -11.63 12.28 10.95
N GLN A 145 -10.46 11.78 10.57
CA GLN A 145 -10.29 10.39 10.12
C GLN A 145 -10.70 9.37 11.18
N LYS A 146 -10.48 9.67 12.46
CA LYS A 146 -10.90 8.81 13.56
C LYS A 146 -12.43 8.80 13.70
N GLU A 147 -13.07 9.96 13.60
CA GLU A 147 -14.54 10.07 13.64
C GLU A 147 -15.20 9.38 12.44
N ASP A 148 -14.62 9.49 11.25
CA ASP A 148 -15.10 8.79 10.06
C ASP A 148 -14.95 7.27 10.21
N TYR A 149 -13.81 6.80 10.74
CA TYR A 149 -13.60 5.39 11.04
C TYR A 149 -14.61 4.85 12.07
N GLU A 150 -14.86 5.58 13.16
CA GLU A 150 -15.85 5.19 14.18
C GLU A 150 -17.28 5.18 13.60
N ARG A 151 -17.58 6.08 12.66
CA ARG A 151 -18.87 6.11 11.96
C ARG A 151 -19.06 4.92 11.03
N ASP A 152 -18.06 4.61 10.22
CA ASP A 152 -18.07 3.46 9.32
C ASP A 152 -18.13 2.16 10.10
N GLU A 153 -17.42 2.07 11.24
CA GLU A 153 -17.50 0.92 12.14
C GLU A 153 -18.91 0.74 12.69
N MET A 154 -19.56 1.80 13.18
CA MET A 154 -20.96 1.74 13.63
C MET A 154 -21.93 1.36 12.50
N GLN A 155 -21.74 1.88 11.29
CA GLN A 155 -22.56 1.50 10.14
C GLN A 155 -22.40 0.02 9.82
N ASN A 156 -21.16 -0.47 9.76
CA ASN A 156 -20.87 -1.88 9.48
C ASN A 156 -21.45 -2.80 10.56
N ILE A 157 -21.39 -2.41 11.83
CA ILE A 157 -22.02 -3.14 12.93
C ILE A 157 -23.54 -3.21 12.71
N GLY A 158 -24.19 -2.08 12.39
CA GLY A 158 -25.62 -2.06 12.08
C GLY A 158 -26.00 -2.96 10.90
N GLU A 159 -25.22 -2.95 9.82
CA GLU A 159 -25.44 -3.83 8.66
C GLU A 159 -25.30 -5.32 9.01
N ILE A 160 -24.39 -5.67 9.92
CA ILE A 160 -24.23 -7.05 10.40
C ILE A 160 -25.42 -7.44 11.27
N GLU A 161 -25.84 -6.59 12.20
CA GLU A 161 -26.99 -6.83 13.08
C GLU A 161 -28.28 -7.02 12.27
N ASP A 162 -28.50 -6.21 11.23
CA ASP A 162 -29.65 -6.36 10.33
C ASP A 162 -29.60 -7.69 9.56
N LYS A 163 -28.44 -8.09 9.03
CA LYS A 163 -28.26 -9.39 8.36
C LYS A 163 -28.48 -10.56 9.31
N GLU A 164 -27.98 -10.48 10.54
CA GLU A 164 -28.18 -11.50 11.56
C GLU A 164 -29.67 -11.64 11.89
N LYS A 165 -30.38 -10.52 12.05
CA LYS A 165 -31.82 -10.51 12.30
C LYS A 165 -32.61 -11.11 11.15
N ASP A 166 -32.27 -10.80 9.91
CA ASP A 166 -32.89 -11.38 8.71
C ASP A 166 -32.65 -12.89 8.63
N LEU A 167 -31.43 -13.35 8.91
CA LEU A 167 -31.11 -14.78 8.96
C LEU A 167 -31.90 -15.51 10.06
N ASP A 168 -32.00 -14.91 11.24
CA ASP A 168 -32.77 -15.45 12.36
C ASP A 168 -34.27 -15.56 12.02
N GLN A 169 -34.81 -14.56 11.33
CA GLN A 169 -36.19 -14.59 10.87
C GLN A 169 -36.40 -15.68 9.81
N ASN A 170 -35.53 -15.77 8.81
CA ASN A 170 -35.57 -16.81 7.79
C ASN A 170 -35.47 -18.23 8.39
N LEU A 171 -34.62 -18.41 9.42
CA LEU A 171 -34.52 -19.68 10.14
C LEU A 171 -35.82 -20.03 10.87
N LYS A 172 -36.45 -19.07 11.54
CA LYS A 172 -37.74 -19.28 12.23
C LYS A 172 -38.85 -19.62 11.23
N GLU A 173 -38.91 -18.92 10.11
CA GLU A 173 -39.88 -19.19 9.05
C GLU A 173 -39.67 -20.58 8.43
N LEU A 174 -38.42 -20.97 8.17
CA LEU A 174 -38.09 -22.29 7.68
C LEU A 174 -38.47 -23.39 8.69
N GLN A 175 -38.12 -23.22 9.96
CA GLN A 175 -38.52 -24.13 11.03
C GLN A 175 -40.04 -24.29 11.11
N TYR A 176 -40.78 -23.18 11.07
CA TYR A 176 -42.24 -23.20 11.09
C TYR A 176 -42.82 -23.95 9.87
N SER A 177 -42.27 -23.71 8.68
CA SER A 177 -42.71 -24.39 7.45
C SER A 177 -42.47 -25.90 7.51
N LEU A 178 -41.30 -26.32 8.02
CA LEU A 178 -40.93 -27.73 8.17
C LEU A 178 -41.79 -28.42 9.22
N ASP A 179 -42.05 -27.79 10.35
CA ASP A 179 -42.94 -28.34 11.39
C ASP A 179 -44.38 -28.46 10.89
N THR A 180 -44.84 -27.49 10.10
CA THR A 180 -46.17 -27.55 9.47
C THR A 180 -46.24 -28.70 8.47
N SER A 181 -45.24 -28.82 7.59
CA SER A 181 -45.16 -29.92 6.63
C SER A 181 -45.08 -31.28 7.32
N LYS A 182 -44.35 -31.38 8.44
CA LYS A 182 -44.25 -32.59 9.27
C LYS A 182 -45.61 -32.95 9.86
N LYS A 183 -46.33 -31.99 10.45
CA LYS A 183 -47.67 -32.22 11.01
C LYS A 183 -48.66 -32.69 9.95
N GLN A 184 -48.68 -32.03 8.79
CA GLN A 184 -49.52 -32.44 7.66
C GLN A 184 -49.19 -33.86 7.16
N LEU A 185 -47.90 -34.19 7.09
CA LEU A 185 -47.47 -35.52 6.68
C LEU A 185 -47.92 -36.60 7.68
N ILE A 186 -47.75 -36.35 8.98
CA ILE A 186 -48.22 -37.24 10.05
C ILE A 186 -49.72 -37.45 9.93
N GLN A 187 -50.50 -36.36 9.86
CA GLN A 187 -51.96 -36.42 9.74
C GLN A 187 -52.41 -37.22 8.51
N ASN A 188 -51.76 -37.01 7.36
CA ASN A 188 -52.06 -37.77 6.14
C ASN A 188 -51.81 -39.28 6.31
N TYR A 189 -50.76 -39.68 7.03
CA TYR A 189 -50.49 -41.09 7.28
C TYR A 189 -51.41 -41.69 8.33
N GLU A 190 -51.78 -40.93 9.36
CA GLU A 190 -52.78 -41.34 10.36
C GLU A 190 -54.14 -41.60 9.70
N GLN A 191 -54.60 -40.69 8.82
CA GLN A 191 -55.83 -40.88 8.05
C GLN A 191 -55.78 -42.13 7.16
N LYS A 192 -54.66 -42.38 6.47
CA LYS A 192 -54.48 -43.58 5.64
C LYS A 192 -54.50 -44.86 6.47
N LEU A 193 -53.89 -44.84 7.66
CA LEU A 193 -53.90 -46.00 8.57
C LEU A 193 -55.30 -46.27 9.11
N GLU A 194 -56.05 -45.23 9.46
CA GLU A 194 -57.41 -45.39 9.96
C GLU A 194 -58.34 -45.90 8.87
N HIS A 195 -58.26 -45.35 7.66
CA HIS A 195 -59.03 -45.86 6.52
C HIS A 195 -58.74 -47.34 6.23
N LEU A 196 -57.47 -47.75 6.29
CA LEU A 196 -57.09 -49.14 6.10
C LEU A 196 -57.64 -50.04 7.22
N ARG A 197 -57.71 -49.56 8.46
CA ARG A 197 -58.32 -50.30 9.57
C ARG A 197 -59.80 -50.50 9.35
N GLU A 198 -60.53 -49.44 8.98
CA GLU A 198 -61.95 -49.50 8.65
C GLU A 198 -62.23 -50.47 7.50
N GLU A 199 -61.41 -50.45 6.45
CA GLU A 199 -61.53 -51.36 5.30
C GLU A 199 -61.32 -52.83 5.71
N LEU A 200 -60.29 -53.10 6.53
CA LEU A 200 -60.04 -54.46 7.04
C LEU A 200 -61.13 -54.94 7.98
N GLU A 201 -61.68 -54.06 8.83
CA GLU A 201 -62.79 -54.41 9.72
C GLU A 201 -64.07 -54.70 8.93
N LEU A 202 -64.36 -53.90 7.91
CA LEU A 202 -65.48 -54.14 7.01
C LEU A 202 -65.33 -55.49 6.30
N ARG A 203 -64.13 -55.78 5.78
CA ARG A 203 -63.84 -57.07 5.14
C ARG A 203 -64.05 -58.23 6.09
N LEU A 204 -63.59 -58.11 7.33
CA LEU A 204 -63.82 -59.14 8.37
C LEU A 204 -65.32 -59.34 8.63
N LYS A 205 -66.11 -58.26 8.74
CA LYS A 205 -67.57 -58.34 8.93
C LYS A 205 -68.26 -59.02 7.76
N VAL A 206 -67.86 -58.70 6.52
CA VAL A 206 -68.38 -59.36 5.31
C VAL A 206 -68.04 -60.85 5.34
N GLU A 207 -66.78 -61.22 5.61
CA GLU A 207 -66.37 -62.62 5.71
C GLU A 207 -67.14 -63.39 6.80
N ILE A 208 -67.43 -62.77 7.94
CA ILE A 208 -68.26 -63.34 9.00
C ILE A 208 -69.70 -63.57 8.50
N HIS A 209 -70.33 -62.55 7.90
CA HIS A 209 -71.69 -62.68 7.37
C HIS A 209 -71.79 -63.73 6.27
N GLU A 210 -70.82 -63.83 5.36
CA GLU A 210 -70.78 -64.90 4.36
C GLU A 210 -70.67 -66.30 4.98
N ILE A 211 -69.94 -66.44 6.10
CA ILE A 211 -69.87 -67.70 6.85
C ILE A 211 -71.20 -67.98 7.55
N GLU A 212 -71.83 -66.99 8.15
CA GLU A 212 -73.12 -67.10 8.82
C GLU A 212 -74.23 -67.47 7.84
N GLU A 213 -74.29 -66.83 6.66
CA GLU A 213 -75.24 -67.18 5.61
C GLU A 213 -75.06 -68.62 5.14
N ARG A 214 -73.83 -69.06 4.88
CA ARG A 214 -73.55 -70.46 4.52
C ARG A 214 -73.98 -71.44 5.62
N LYS A 215 -73.74 -71.10 6.90
CA LYS A 215 -74.19 -71.93 8.03
C LYS A 215 -75.71 -71.94 8.16
N ASN A 216 -76.39 -70.82 7.99
CA ASN A 216 -77.84 -70.72 8.04
C ASN A 216 -78.50 -71.46 6.88
N GLN A 217 -77.94 -71.37 5.67
CA GLN A 217 -78.35 -72.19 4.54
C GLN A 217 -78.21 -73.68 4.87
N HIS A 218 -77.06 -74.10 5.42
CA HIS A 218 -76.87 -75.48 5.83
C HIS A 218 -77.84 -75.94 6.93
N ILE A 219 -78.14 -75.09 7.92
CA ILE A 219 -79.16 -75.36 8.94
C ILE A 219 -80.54 -75.53 8.29
N ASN A 220 -80.92 -74.66 7.35
CA ASN A 220 -82.20 -74.76 6.64
C ASN A 220 -82.29 -76.02 5.78
N GLU A 221 -81.21 -76.38 5.07
CA GLU A 221 -81.13 -77.64 4.34
C GLU A 221 -81.28 -78.83 5.28
N LEU A 222 -80.60 -78.81 6.43
CA LEU A 222 -80.68 -79.87 7.43
C LEU A 222 -82.09 -79.96 8.05
N MET A 223 -82.73 -78.83 8.36
CA MET A 223 -84.11 -78.80 8.83
C MET A 223 -85.06 -79.37 7.78
N LYS A 224 -84.91 -78.98 6.52
CA LYS A 224 -85.72 -79.52 5.42
C LYS A 224 -85.50 -81.03 5.25
N HIS A 225 -84.25 -81.50 5.28
CA HIS A 225 -83.94 -82.92 5.27
C HIS A 225 -84.56 -83.65 6.47
N HIS A 226 -84.55 -83.04 7.66
CA HIS A 226 -85.21 -83.62 8.83
C HIS A 226 -86.74 -83.62 8.69
N GLU A 227 -87.36 -82.57 8.14
CA GLU A 227 -88.80 -82.53 7.87
C GLU A 227 -89.20 -83.58 6.82
N ASP A 228 -88.44 -83.69 5.74
CA ASP A 228 -88.62 -84.70 4.70
C ASP A 228 -88.46 -86.11 5.29
N ALA A 229 -87.39 -86.37 6.06
CA ALA A 229 -87.18 -87.64 6.74
C ALA A 229 -88.28 -87.92 7.79
N PHE A 230 -88.79 -86.91 8.48
CA PHE A 230 -89.89 -87.07 9.44
C PHE A 230 -91.22 -87.31 8.75
N LYS A 231 -91.42 -86.73 7.56
CA LYS A 231 -92.57 -86.98 6.69
C LYS A 231 -92.50 -88.39 6.10
N GLU A 232 -91.35 -88.80 5.59
CA GLU A 232 -91.07 -90.19 5.20
C GLU A 232 -91.27 -91.14 6.38
N MET A 233 -90.84 -90.78 7.59
CA MET A 233 -91.05 -91.57 8.80
C MET A 233 -92.53 -91.63 9.18
N LYS A 234 -93.29 -90.54 9.00
CA LYS A 234 -94.76 -90.53 9.19
C LYS A 234 -95.48 -91.35 8.12
N GLU A 235 -95.06 -91.27 6.87
CA GLU A 235 -95.58 -92.08 5.77
C GLU A 235 -95.25 -93.55 6.02
N TYR A 236 -94.01 -93.87 6.37
CA TYR A 236 -93.57 -95.20 6.80
C TYR A 236 -94.35 -95.70 8.00
N TYR A 237 -94.60 -94.87 9.03
CA TYR A 237 -95.42 -95.28 10.17
C TYR A 237 -96.90 -95.36 9.82
N ASN A 238 -97.44 -94.53 8.94
CA ASN A 238 -98.82 -94.65 8.47
C ASN A 238 -99.01 -95.89 7.60
N ASP A 239 -98.05 -96.19 6.74
CA ASP A 239 -97.95 -97.41 5.95
C ASP A 239 -97.77 -98.60 6.88
N ILE A 240 -96.90 -98.53 7.89
CA ILE A 240 -96.83 -99.52 8.96
C ILE A 240 -98.12 -99.55 9.77
N THR A 241 -98.89 -98.48 9.95
CA THR A 241 -100.14 -98.52 10.72
C THR A 241 -101.22 -99.19 9.89
N ARG A 242 -101.21 -98.99 8.58
CA ARG A 242 -102.05 -99.68 7.59
C ARG A 242 -101.65 -101.14 7.46
N GLU A 243 -100.37 -101.40 7.31
CA GLU A 243 -99.73 -102.72 7.29
C GLU A 243 -99.86 -103.38 8.67
N ASN A 244 -99.89 -102.64 9.79
CA ASN A 244 -100.18 -103.10 11.15
C ASN A 244 -101.66 -103.28 11.40
N LEU A 245 -102.57 -102.63 10.68
CA LEU A 245 -103.99 -103.02 10.68
C LEU A 245 -104.17 -104.33 9.90
N GLU A 246 -103.41 -104.53 8.83
CA GLU A 246 -103.30 -105.79 8.08
C GLU A 246 -102.53 -106.88 8.86
N LEU A 247 -101.47 -106.50 9.58
CA LEU A 247 -100.65 -107.34 10.44
C LEU A 247 -101.32 -107.51 11.80
N ILE A 248 -102.21 -106.68 12.31
CA ILE A 248 -103.03 -106.99 13.52
C ILE A 248 -104.04 -108.07 13.17
N LYS A 249 -104.53 -108.08 11.92
CA LYS A 249 -105.24 -109.22 11.34
C LYS A 249 -104.33 -110.46 11.29
N MET A 250 -103.07 -110.32 10.89
CA MET A 250 -102.12 -111.44 10.70
C MET A 250 -101.28 -111.83 11.96
N HIS A 251 -101.21 -110.97 12.98
CA HIS A 251 -100.45 -111.10 14.24
C HIS A 251 -101.37 -111.51 15.37
N LYS A 252 -102.69 -111.38 15.24
CA LYS A 252 -103.58 -112.31 15.95
C LYS A 252 -103.22 -113.77 15.64
N GLU A 253 -102.67 -114.07 14.46
CA GLU A 253 -102.19 -115.40 14.08
C GLU A 253 -100.70 -115.65 14.44
N LYS A 254 -99.83 -114.63 14.39
CA LYS A 254 -98.37 -114.79 14.66
C LYS A 254 -97.88 -114.38 16.07
N LEU A 255 -98.74 -113.90 16.99
CA LEU A 255 -98.40 -113.56 18.39
C LEU A 255 -97.89 -114.75 19.22
N VAL A 256 -97.97 -115.97 18.68
CA VAL A 256 -97.43 -117.18 19.28
C VAL A 256 -95.91 -117.30 19.09
N ASP A 257 -95.34 -116.74 18.00
CA ASP A 257 -93.96 -117.10 17.58
C ASP A 257 -92.87 -116.14 18.06
N ILE A 258 -93.16 -114.85 18.26
CA ILE A 258 -92.11 -113.85 18.52
C ILE A 258 -91.71 -113.74 20.01
N ARG A 259 -92.48 -114.35 20.92
CA ARG A 259 -92.07 -114.49 22.34
C ARG A 259 -90.80 -115.33 22.52
N ALA A 260 -90.37 -116.09 21.51
CA ALA A 260 -89.24 -117.00 21.60
C ALA A 260 -87.86 -116.38 21.26
N GLN A 261 -87.78 -115.17 20.67
CA GLN A 261 -86.53 -114.72 20.03
C GLN A 261 -85.82 -113.53 20.72
N ILE A 262 -86.38 -113.01 21.81
CA ILE A 262 -85.82 -111.84 22.53
C ILE A 262 -84.75 -112.24 23.56
N GLU A 263 -84.62 -113.53 23.92
CA GLU A 263 -83.61 -114.01 24.87
C GLU A 263 -82.18 -114.17 24.29
N ALA A 264 -81.96 -114.00 22.98
CA ALA A 264 -80.72 -114.46 22.32
C ALA A 264 -79.59 -113.42 22.11
N ASN A 265 -79.85 -112.11 22.15
CA ASN A 265 -78.91 -111.10 21.61
C ASN A 265 -78.02 -110.35 22.62
N GLN A 266 -77.88 -110.85 23.85
CA GLN A 266 -77.10 -110.17 24.90
C GLN A 266 -75.56 -110.32 24.78
N LYS A 267 -75.03 -111.14 23.85
CA LYS A 267 -73.58 -111.45 23.75
C LYS A 267 -72.76 -110.59 22.78
N THR A 268 -73.39 -109.75 21.94
CA THR A 268 -72.70 -108.90 20.95
C THR A 268 -72.06 -107.65 21.54
N VAL A 269 -72.49 -107.25 22.75
CA VAL A 269 -72.07 -106.00 23.41
C VAL A 269 -70.65 -106.08 23.98
N ASP A 270 -70.19 -107.27 24.41
CA ASP A 270 -68.88 -107.40 25.07
C ASP A 270 -67.70 -107.54 24.09
N HIS A 271 -67.94 -107.99 22.85
CA HIS A 271 -66.89 -108.08 21.82
C HIS A 271 -66.43 -106.70 21.29
N LEU A 272 -67.31 -105.69 21.33
CA LEU A 272 -66.98 -104.33 20.86
C LEU A 272 -66.11 -103.55 21.84
N LYS A 273 -66.12 -103.90 23.14
CA LYS A 273 -65.31 -103.24 24.17
C LYS A 273 -63.82 -103.61 24.08
N GLN A 274 -63.47 -104.86 23.73
CA GLN A 274 -62.07 -105.29 23.58
C GLN A 274 -61.35 -104.66 22.37
N LYS A 275 -62.06 -104.47 21.24
CA LYS A 275 -61.49 -103.81 20.06
C LYS A 275 -61.18 -102.31 20.26
N MET A 276 -61.85 -101.66 21.21
CA MET A 276 -61.63 -100.25 21.53
C MET A 276 -60.32 -100.03 22.30
N GLU A 277 -59.90 -100.98 23.15
CA GLU A 277 -58.62 -100.90 23.89
C GLU A 277 -57.39 -101.21 23.02
N GLU A 278 -57.51 -102.09 22.00
CA GLU A 278 -56.38 -102.44 21.11
C GLU A 278 -55.94 -101.28 20.20
N LEU A 279 -56.84 -100.36 19.84
CA LEU A 279 -56.58 -99.25 18.90
C LEU A 279 -56.01 -97.97 19.55
N GLN A 280 -55.98 -97.88 20.89
CA GLN A 280 -55.55 -96.67 21.61
C GLN A 280 -54.03 -96.40 21.52
N ARG A 281 -53.20 -97.44 21.61
CA ARG A 281 -51.73 -97.32 21.54
C ARG A 281 -51.17 -96.87 20.18
N PRO A 282 -51.62 -97.40 19.03
CA PRO A 282 -51.16 -96.91 17.72
C PRO A 282 -51.63 -95.48 17.43
N LEU A 283 -52.81 -95.07 17.90
CA LEU A 283 -53.31 -93.70 17.76
C LEU A 283 -52.43 -92.68 18.49
N ALA A 284 -52.00 -92.98 19.72
CA ALA A 284 -51.12 -92.11 20.50
C ALA A 284 -49.73 -91.92 19.85
N LYS A 285 -49.14 -93.00 19.29
CA LYS A 285 -47.86 -92.92 18.55
C LYS A 285 -47.99 -92.10 17.26
N ALA A 286 -49.09 -92.27 16.53
CA ALA A 286 -49.36 -91.47 15.32
C ALA A 286 -49.53 -89.97 15.64
N GLN A 287 -50.19 -89.64 16.76
CA GLN A 287 -50.34 -88.26 17.22
C GLN A 287 -48.99 -87.64 17.61
N GLN A 288 -48.14 -88.37 18.32
CA GLN A 288 -46.81 -87.88 18.72
C GLN A 288 -45.90 -87.63 17.50
N ASN A 289 -45.92 -88.52 16.50
CA ASN A 289 -45.19 -88.33 15.24
C ASN A 289 -45.73 -87.14 14.43
N ARG A 290 -47.05 -86.96 14.38
CA ARG A 290 -47.68 -85.78 13.76
C ARG A 290 -47.20 -84.49 14.40
N ASP A 291 -47.12 -84.44 15.73
CA ASP A 291 -46.74 -83.24 16.45
C ASP A 291 -45.24 -82.93 16.30
N LEU A 292 -44.38 -83.97 16.21
CA LEU A 292 -42.95 -83.81 15.90
C LEU A 292 -42.74 -83.27 14.47
N LEU A 293 -43.43 -83.85 13.49
CA LEU A 293 -43.38 -83.40 12.09
C LEU A 293 -43.92 -81.97 11.93
N LYS A 294 -44.97 -81.59 12.66
CA LYS A 294 -45.47 -80.21 12.70
C LYS A 294 -44.43 -79.22 13.24
N LYS A 295 -43.68 -79.58 14.28
CA LYS A 295 -42.58 -78.74 14.80
C LYS A 295 -41.46 -78.58 13.77
N GLN A 296 -41.08 -79.65 13.07
CA GLN A 296 -40.06 -79.60 12.02
C GLN A 296 -40.50 -78.76 10.80
N LEU A 297 -41.77 -78.83 10.42
CA LEU A 297 -42.36 -77.97 9.39
C LEU A 297 -42.31 -76.49 9.78
N ALA A 298 -42.67 -76.17 11.03
CA ALA A 298 -42.64 -74.79 11.53
C ALA A 298 -41.22 -74.21 11.57
N THR A 299 -40.19 -75.02 11.87
CA THR A 299 -38.78 -74.57 11.78
C THR A 299 -38.35 -74.35 10.34
N PHE A 300 -38.74 -75.23 9.42
CA PHE A 300 -38.42 -75.11 7.99
C PHE A 300 -39.04 -73.83 7.38
N ASP A 301 -40.28 -73.49 7.74
CA ASP A 301 -40.94 -72.27 7.25
C ASP A 301 -40.23 -71.00 7.76
N LYS A 302 -39.75 -71.00 9.02
CA LYS A 302 -38.94 -69.91 9.56
C LYS A 302 -37.63 -69.75 8.80
N ASP A 303 -36.92 -70.85 8.55
CA ASP A 303 -35.65 -70.84 7.82
C ASP A 303 -35.83 -70.38 6.36
N LYS A 304 -36.92 -70.80 5.71
CA LYS A 304 -37.30 -70.35 4.36
C LYS A 304 -37.54 -68.84 4.30
N MET A 305 -38.23 -68.28 5.30
CA MET A 305 -38.45 -66.83 5.40
C MET A 305 -37.16 -66.07 5.69
N ALA A 306 -36.30 -66.59 6.59
CA ALA A 306 -34.99 -66.01 6.87
C ALA A 306 -34.10 -65.98 5.61
N LEU A 307 -34.09 -67.06 4.83
CA LEU A 307 -33.36 -67.13 3.56
C LEU A 307 -33.91 -66.13 2.53
N LYS A 308 -35.23 -65.96 2.42
CA LYS A 308 -35.85 -64.96 1.54
C LYS A 308 -35.41 -63.54 1.93
N ASN A 309 -35.44 -63.22 3.23
CA ASN A 309 -35.01 -61.92 3.74
C ASN A 309 -33.50 -61.67 3.51
N ALA A 310 -32.66 -62.68 3.72
CA ALA A 310 -31.22 -62.60 3.45
C ALA A 310 -30.94 -62.36 1.95
N LYS A 311 -31.67 -63.05 1.05
CA LYS A 311 -31.56 -62.85 -0.40
C LYS A 311 -31.98 -61.43 -0.82
N ALA A 312 -33.08 -60.91 -0.25
CA ALA A 312 -33.51 -59.54 -0.51
C ALA A 312 -32.47 -58.50 -0.05
N ARG A 313 -31.92 -58.67 1.16
CA ARG A 313 -30.83 -57.82 1.67
C ARG A 313 -29.59 -57.88 0.79
N LEU A 314 -29.20 -59.07 0.33
CA LEU A 314 -28.07 -59.25 -0.58
C LEU A 314 -28.28 -58.53 -1.91
N GLN A 315 -29.50 -58.56 -2.47
CA GLN A 315 -29.82 -57.85 -3.71
C GLN A 315 -29.70 -56.34 -3.54
N VAL A 316 -30.22 -55.78 -2.43
CA VAL A 316 -30.08 -54.36 -2.10
C VAL A 316 -28.60 -53.97 -1.93
N LEU A 317 -27.82 -54.77 -1.20
CA LEU A 317 -26.39 -54.53 -1.01
C LEU A 317 -25.61 -54.60 -2.32
N LYS A 318 -25.92 -55.56 -3.20
CA LYS A 318 -25.31 -55.64 -4.54
C LYS A 318 -25.60 -54.40 -5.38
N LYS A 319 -26.82 -53.86 -5.31
CA LYS A 319 -27.18 -52.61 -5.99
C LYS A 319 -26.36 -51.43 -5.41
N LYS A 320 -26.33 -51.27 -4.08
CA LYS A 320 -25.51 -50.23 -3.43
C LYS A 320 -24.04 -50.29 -3.81
N VAL A 321 -23.45 -51.49 -3.85
CA VAL A 321 -22.04 -51.67 -4.28
C VAL A 321 -21.83 -51.24 -5.73
N LYS A 322 -22.80 -51.50 -6.61
CA LYS A 322 -22.73 -51.08 -8.01
C LYS A 322 -22.81 -49.55 -8.11
N ASP A 323 -23.75 -48.94 -7.41
CA ASP A 323 -23.99 -47.49 -7.41
C ASP A 323 -22.74 -46.75 -6.88
N ILE A 324 -22.20 -47.17 -5.72
CA ILE A 324 -20.97 -46.60 -5.14
C ILE A 324 -19.77 -46.75 -6.08
N LYS A 325 -19.65 -47.88 -6.79
CA LYS A 325 -18.56 -48.07 -7.77
C LYS A 325 -18.67 -47.11 -8.96
N GLN A 326 -19.89 -46.76 -9.37
CA GLN A 326 -20.11 -45.80 -10.44
C GLN A 326 -19.80 -44.37 -9.96
N GLU A 327 -20.33 -43.98 -8.79
CA GLU A 327 -20.04 -42.69 -8.16
C GLU A 327 -18.53 -42.49 -7.97
N ARG A 328 -17.80 -43.53 -7.54
CA ARG A 328 -16.35 -43.47 -7.38
C ARG A 328 -15.63 -43.20 -8.71
N LYS A 329 -16.06 -43.82 -9.80
CA LYS A 329 -15.47 -43.59 -11.14
C LYS A 329 -15.73 -42.16 -11.62
N GLU A 330 -16.97 -41.68 -11.47
CA GLU A 330 -17.33 -40.31 -11.84
C GLU A 330 -16.54 -39.28 -11.01
N LEU A 331 -16.29 -39.58 -9.73
CA LEU A 331 -15.48 -38.73 -8.86
C LEU A 331 -13.99 -38.76 -9.23
N GLU A 332 -13.43 -39.93 -9.55
CA GLU A 332 -12.05 -40.08 -10.04
C GLU A 332 -11.83 -39.30 -11.35
N GLU A 333 -12.79 -39.33 -12.28
CA GLU A 333 -12.73 -38.56 -13.52
C GLU A 333 -12.76 -37.05 -13.28
N LYS A 334 -13.65 -36.58 -12.38
CA LYS A 334 -13.71 -35.17 -11.98
C LYS A 334 -12.42 -34.72 -11.31
N PHE A 335 -11.87 -35.54 -10.42
CA PHE A 335 -10.59 -35.27 -9.75
C PHE A 335 -9.46 -35.09 -10.76
N LEU A 336 -9.32 -36.03 -11.71
CA LEU A 336 -8.28 -35.98 -12.72
C LEU A 336 -8.40 -34.74 -13.62
N LYS A 337 -9.64 -34.30 -13.91
CA LYS A 337 -9.88 -33.07 -14.66
C LYS A 337 -9.39 -31.84 -13.89
N VAL A 338 -9.74 -31.72 -12.61
CA VAL A 338 -9.30 -30.61 -11.75
C VAL A 338 -7.78 -30.60 -11.57
N GLU A 339 -7.16 -31.76 -11.45
CA GLU A 339 -5.71 -31.89 -11.33
C GLU A 339 -4.99 -31.37 -12.59
N ARG A 340 -5.51 -31.69 -13.79
CA ARG A 340 -5.00 -31.14 -15.06
C ARG A 340 -5.21 -29.63 -15.16
N GLU A 341 -6.39 -29.13 -14.80
CA GLU A 341 -6.68 -27.69 -14.81
C GLU A 341 -5.72 -26.93 -13.87
N LYS A 342 -5.45 -27.50 -12.69
CA LYS A 342 -4.46 -26.97 -11.74
C LYS A 342 -3.07 -26.92 -12.39
N GLU A 343 -2.59 -28.03 -12.95
CA GLU A 343 -1.27 -28.08 -13.61
C GLU A 343 -1.15 -27.06 -14.75
N ASP A 344 -2.19 -26.93 -15.58
CA ASP A 344 -2.21 -25.96 -16.68
C ASP A 344 -2.17 -24.51 -16.18
N MET A 345 -2.88 -24.20 -15.09
CA MET A 345 -2.83 -22.88 -14.47
C MET A 345 -1.45 -22.57 -13.90
N TYR A 346 -0.81 -23.54 -13.23
CA TYR A 346 0.57 -23.38 -12.75
C TYR A 346 1.55 -23.12 -13.90
N ARG A 347 1.45 -23.87 -15.00
CA ARG A 347 2.30 -23.64 -16.19
C ARG A 347 2.09 -22.26 -16.79
N LYS A 348 0.83 -21.82 -16.95
CA LYS A 348 0.51 -20.48 -17.47
C LYS A 348 1.04 -19.38 -16.57
N PHE A 349 0.91 -19.54 -15.25
CA PHE A 349 1.44 -18.60 -14.27
C PHE A 349 2.96 -18.48 -14.36
N GLU A 350 3.67 -19.60 -14.47
CA GLU A 350 5.12 -19.63 -14.59
C GLU A 350 5.60 -18.95 -15.88
N ILE A 351 4.92 -19.20 -17.01
CA ILE A 351 5.17 -18.50 -18.27
C ILE A 351 4.93 -16.99 -18.14
N ALA A 352 3.84 -16.57 -17.51
CA ALA A 352 3.51 -15.16 -17.32
C ALA A 352 4.55 -14.43 -16.45
N ILE A 353 5.03 -15.07 -15.38
CA ILE A 353 6.13 -14.55 -14.55
C ILE A 353 7.40 -14.39 -15.37
N GLN A 354 7.78 -15.41 -16.15
CA GLN A 354 8.98 -15.36 -16.97
C GLN A 354 8.89 -14.23 -18.00
N GLN A 355 7.74 -14.05 -18.66
CA GLN A 355 7.51 -12.96 -19.62
C GLN A 355 7.58 -11.57 -18.96
N LEU A 356 7.01 -11.42 -17.76
CA LEU A 356 7.07 -10.16 -17.02
C LEU A 356 8.51 -9.84 -16.62
N ARG A 357 9.25 -10.84 -16.16
CA ARG A 357 10.66 -10.71 -15.79
C ARG A 357 11.52 -10.35 -16.99
N THR A 358 11.40 -11.04 -18.13
CA THR A 358 12.17 -10.71 -19.34
C THR A 358 11.87 -9.30 -19.85
N ARG A 359 10.62 -8.84 -19.78
CA ARG A 359 10.25 -7.46 -20.15
C ARG A 359 10.87 -6.42 -19.21
N ALA A 360 10.86 -6.69 -17.90
CA ALA A 360 11.49 -5.83 -16.92
C ALA A 360 13.02 -5.79 -17.10
N ASP A 361 13.64 -6.96 -17.26
CA ASP A 361 15.08 -7.10 -17.50
C ASP A 361 15.51 -6.38 -18.78
N TYR A 362 14.75 -6.51 -19.87
CA TYR A 362 15.01 -5.77 -21.11
C TYR A 362 14.93 -4.25 -20.91
N LYS A 363 13.92 -3.76 -20.18
CA LYS A 363 13.81 -2.32 -19.87
C LYS A 363 14.98 -1.84 -19.03
N ASN A 364 15.42 -2.63 -18.05
CA ASN A 364 16.57 -2.31 -17.21
C ASN A 364 17.86 -2.27 -18.05
N GLN A 365 18.10 -3.27 -18.90
CA GLN A 365 19.24 -3.30 -19.80
C GLN A 365 19.29 -2.06 -20.72
N LEU A 366 18.15 -1.65 -21.28
CA LEU A 366 18.09 -0.47 -22.12
C LEU A 366 18.39 0.82 -21.34
N LEU A 367 17.90 0.92 -20.09
CA LEU A 367 18.20 2.05 -19.21
C LEU A 367 19.67 2.08 -18.79
N ASP A 368 20.27 0.93 -18.50
CA ASP A 368 21.69 0.79 -18.17
C ASP A 368 22.57 1.19 -19.37
N GLU A 369 22.21 0.76 -20.58
CA GLU A 369 22.91 1.17 -21.81
C GLU A 369 22.82 2.68 -22.02
N LYS A 370 21.62 3.26 -21.83
CA LYS A 370 21.43 4.71 -21.93
C LYS A 370 22.23 5.48 -20.88
N LEU A 371 22.26 4.99 -19.64
CA LEU A 371 23.07 5.56 -18.56
C LEU A 371 24.56 5.50 -18.90
N ARG A 372 25.04 4.37 -19.42
CA ARG A 372 26.43 4.20 -19.84
C ARG A 372 26.83 5.20 -20.94
N VAL A 373 25.95 5.40 -21.93
CA VAL A 373 26.18 6.39 -23.00
C VAL A 373 26.25 7.81 -22.41
N LEU A 374 25.28 8.19 -21.57
CA LEU A 374 25.24 9.51 -20.94
C LEU A 374 26.44 9.75 -20.01
N GLN A 375 26.91 8.73 -19.30
CA GLN A 375 28.13 8.80 -18.49
C GLN A 375 29.38 9.01 -19.34
N SER A 376 29.53 8.26 -20.44
CA SER A 376 30.66 8.47 -21.35
C SER A 376 30.64 9.86 -21.99
N GLU A 377 29.46 10.38 -22.32
CA GLU A 377 29.32 11.75 -22.82
C GLU A 377 29.70 12.79 -21.76
N LEU A 378 29.27 12.59 -20.51
CA LEU A 378 29.64 13.44 -19.38
C LEU A 378 31.17 13.46 -19.18
N GLU A 379 31.80 12.29 -19.08
CA GLU A 379 33.27 12.18 -18.93
C GLU A 379 34.02 12.89 -20.06
N ARG A 380 33.58 12.72 -21.32
CA ARG A 380 34.17 13.44 -22.46
C ARG A 380 34.00 14.95 -22.33
N LYS A 381 32.83 15.42 -21.86
CA LYS A 381 32.56 16.85 -21.68
C LYS A 381 33.37 17.45 -20.54
N GLU A 382 33.57 16.71 -19.45
CA GLU A 382 34.44 17.11 -18.33
C GLU A 382 35.89 17.25 -18.78
N VAL A 383 36.42 16.29 -19.55
CA VAL A 383 37.79 16.39 -20.11
C VAL A 383 37.91 17.59 -21.05
N GLN A 384 36.94 17.81 -21.95
CA GLN A 384 36.92 18.98 -22.83
C GLN A 384 36.90 20.30 -22.05
N LEU A 385 36.13 20.36 -20.96
CA LEU A 385 36.06 21.54 -20.10
C LEU A 385 37.39 21.78 -19.38
N GLN A 386 38.02 20.74 -18.84
CA GLN A 386 39.34 20.83 -18.20
C GLN A 386 40.41 21.33 -19.18
N GLU A 387 40.44 20.81 -20.42
CA GLU A 387 41.37 21.28 -21.45
C GLU A 387 41.15 22.76 -21.80
N LEU A 388 39.90 23.20 -21.94
CA LEU A 388 39.56 24.60 -22.22
C LEU A 388 39.99 25.52 -21.08
N VAL A 389 39.74 25.12 -19.83
CA VAL A 389 40.17 25.84 -18.64
C VAL A 389 41.70 25.99 -18.63
N GLN A 390 42.45 24.91 -18.85
CA GLN A 390 43.92 24.98 -18.91
C GLN A 390 44.43 25.90 -20.03
N ARG A 391 43.81 25.87 -21.22
CA ARG A 391 44.22 26.72 -22.37
C ARG A 391 43.86 28.19 -22.18
N SER A 392 42.81 28.49 -21.43
CA SER A 392 42.33 29.86 -21.21
C SER A 392 43.23 30.70 -20.31
N GLY A 393 44.14 30.07 -19.55
CA GLY A 393 45.04 30.76 -18.62
C GLY A 393 44.32 31.42 -17.44
N LEU A 394 43.03 31.09 -17.22
CA LEU A 394 42.25 31.55 -16.08
C LEU A 394 42.74 30.86 -14.80
N ASP A 395 42.77 31.60 -13.69
CA ASP A 395 43.10 31.04 -12.40
C ASP A 395 41.94 30.18 -11.86
N GLN A 396 42.25 29.16 -11.07
CA GLN A 396 41.27 28.21 -10.56
C GLN A 396 40.07 28.86 -9.85
N ARG A 397 40.28 29.99 -9.15
CA ARG A 397 39.19 30.69 -8.43
C ARG A 397 38.20 31.36 -9.39
N THR A 398 38.66 32.03 -10.45
CA THR A 398 37.73 32.61 -11.44
C THR A 398 36.92 31.53 -12.15
N VAL A 399 37.51 30.38 -12.45
CA VAL A 399 36.81 29.25 -13.08
C VAL A 399 35.72 28.71 -12.15
N GLU A 400 36.03 28.48 -10.88
CA GLU A 400 35.06 28.04 -9.86
C GLU A 400 33.91 29.05 -9.69
N GLU A 401 34.20 30.34 -9.66
CA GLU A 401 33.17 31.39 -9.59
C GLU A 401 32.26 31.42 -10.82
N ILE A 402 32.82 31.26 -12.02
CA ILE A 402 32.04 31.20 -13.27
C ILE A 402 31.15 29.95 -13.29
N CYS A 403 31.70 28.78 -12.95
CA CYS A 403 30.95 27.53 -12.86
C CYS A 403 29.81 27.65 -11.86
N LYS A 404 30.06 28.18 -10.66
CA LYS A 404 29.04 28.37 -9.62
C LYS A 404 27.91 29.30 -10.07
N LYS A 405 28.23 30.44 -10.68
CA LYS A 405 27.20 31.34 -11.24
C LYS A 405 26.39 30.67 -12.34
N MET A 406 27.02 29.83 -13.15
CA MET A 406 26.34 29.09 -14.22
C MET A 406 25.42 28.00 -13.66
N GLU A 407 25.87 27.27 -12.63
CA GLU A 407 25.05 26.30 -11.89
C GLU A 407 23.84 26.96 -11.23
N GLU A 408 24.03 28.08 -10.53
CA GLU A 408 22.93 28.85 -9.93
C GLU A 408 21.91 29.31 -10.98
N ALA A 409 22.37 29.77 -12.14
CA ALA A 409 21.50 30.17 -13.25
C ALA A 409 20.75 28.99 -13.87
N ILE A 410 21.40 27.83 -14.03
CA ILE A 410 20.77 26.60 -14.52
C ILE A 410 19.72 26.10 -13.52
N GLU A 411 20.03 26.10 -12.23
CA GLU A 411 19.10 25.66 -11.19
C GLU A 411 17.90 26.59 -11.06
N ALA A 412 18.11 27.91 -11.15
CA ALA A 412 17.03 28.89 -11.22
C ALA A 412 16.10 28.60 -12.42
N LYS A 413 16.67 28.33 -13.61
CA LYS A 413 15.88 27.94 -14.78
C LYS A 413 15.15 26.61 -14.58
N ASN A 414 15.80 25.60 -14.01
CA ASN A 414 15.19 24.29 -13.73
C ASN A 414 14.05 24.38 -12.71
N SER A 415 14.17 25.25 -11.72
CA SER A 415 13.12 25.55 -10.74
C SER A 415 11.90 26.19 -11.43
N ILE A 416 12.13 27.20 -12.28
CA ILE A 416 11.07 27.80 -13.11
C ILE A 416 10.41 26.73 -13.98
N LEU A 417 11.19 25.86 -14.62
CA LEU A 417 10.68 24.80 -15.50
C LEU A 417 9.83 23.77 -14.73
N ARG A 418 10.24 23.41 -13.50
CA ARG A 418 9.43 22.58 -12.60
C ARG A 418 8.12 23.26 -12.22
N ASN A 419 8.16 24.53 -11.85
CA ASN A 419 6.96 25.30 -11.48
C ASN A 419 6.00 25.46 -12.67
N LEU A 420 6.52 25.72 -13.87
CA LEU A 420 5.71 25.79 -15.08
C LEU A 420 5.08 24.43 -15.44
N LYS A 421 5.84 23.32 -15.32
CA LYS A 421 5.28 21.97 -15.52
C LYS A 421 4.18 21.66 -14.51
N TYR A 422 4.37 22.03 -13.25
CA TYR A 422 3.35 21.88 -12.21
C TYR A 422 2.11 22.73 -12.52
N SER A 423 2.29 24.00 -12.85
CA SER A 423 1.20 24.90 -13.19
C SER A 423 0.43 24.42 -14.42
N LEU A 424 1.14 23.89 -15.43
CA LEU A 424 0.52 23.29 -16.60
C LEU A 424 -0.31 22.07 -16.21
N ALA A 425 0.25 21.13 -15.45
CA ALA A 425 -0.47 19.95 -14.99
C ALA A 425 -1.70 20.32 -14.13
N HIS A 426 -1.57 21.33 -13.27
CA HIS A 426 -2.67 21.86 -12.47
C HIS A 426 -3.78 22.48 -13.33
N ALA A 427 -3.42 23.30 -14.32
CA ALA A 427 -4.37 23.92 -15.24
C ALA A 427 -5.07 22.87 -16.12
N THR A 428 -4.34 21.88 -16.65
CA THR A 428 -4.91 20.76 -17.41
C THR A 428 -5.89 19.96 -16.56
N LYS A 429 -5.57 19.71 -15.29
CA LYS A 429 -6.47 19.01 -14.37
C LYS A 429 -7.73 19.84 -14.09
N ALA A 430 -7.58 21.12 -13.75
CA ALA A 430 -8.71 22.02 -13.50
C ALA A 430 -9.64 22.13 -14.73
N TYR A 431 -9.08 22.19 -15.94
CA TYR A 431 -9.82 22.15 -17.19
C TYR A 431 -10.62 20.85 -17.35
N ASN A 432 -9.96 19.69 -17.19
CA ASN A 432 -10.60 18.38 -17.31
C ASN A 432 -11.70 18.17 -16.26
N ASP A 433 -11.48 18.64 -15.02
CA ASP A 433 -12.46 18.57 -13.95
C ASP A 433 -13.66 19.47 -14.22
N ALA A 434 -13.44 20.69 -14.72
CA ALA A 434 -14.51 21.62 -15.09
C ALA A 434 -15.40 21.04 -16.19
N ILE A 435 -14.82 20.44 -17.24
CA ILE A 435 -15.58 19.76 -18.31
C ILE A 435 -16.51 18.71 -17.71
N ARG A 436 -15.99 17.84 -16.84
CA ARG A 436 -16.77 16.77 -16.23
C ARG A 436 -17.90 17.27 -15.34
N VAL A 437 -17.67 18.36 -14.61
CA VAL A 437 -18.71 19.02 -13.81
C VAL A 437 -19.80 19.57 -14.73
N TYR A 438 -19.43 20.19 -15.85
CA TYR A 438 -20.40 20.70 -16.83
C TYR A 438 -21.17 19.55 -17.51
N GLU A 439 -20.51 18.49 -17.93
CA GLU A 439 -21.17 17.29 -18.47
C GLU A 439 -22.17 16.70 -17.48
N ALA A 440 -21.77 16.54 -16.21
CA ALA A 440 -22.66 16.04 -15.15
C ALA A 440 -23.87 16.97 -14.93
N LYS A 441 -23.67 18.29 -14.95
CA LYS A 441 -24.76 19.27 -14.81
C LYS A 441 -25.69 19.31 -16.02
N LEU A 442 -25.18 19.19 -17.23
CA LEU A 442 -26.01 19.13 -18.44
C LEU A 442 -26.93 17.90 -18.39
N VAL A 443 -26.37 16.74 -18.02
CA VAL A 443 -27.15 15.50 -17.85
C VAL A 443 -28.24 15.67 -16.78
N GLU A 444 -27.95 16.35 -15.67
CA GLU A 444 -28.94 16.65 -14.62
C GLU A 444 -30.13 17.50 -15.14
N PHE A 445 -29.88 18.40 -16.09
CA PHE A 445 -30.92 19.20 -16.75
C PHE A 445 -31.57 18.51 -17.97
N GLY A 446 -31.23 17.24 -18.24
CA GLY A 446 -31.78 16.46 -19.36
C GLY A 446 -31.17 16.80 -20.72
N ILE A 447 -30.03 17.50 -20.74
CA ILE A 447 -29.26 17.83 -21.93
C ILE A 447 -28.15 16.79 -22.10
N PRO A 448 -28.01 16.14 -23.27
CA PRO A 448 -26.93 15.19 -23.51
C PRO A 448 -25.54 15.85 -23.33
N ALA A 449 -24.62 15.17 -22.65
CA ALA A 449 -23.26 15.66 -22.41
C ALA A 449 -22.50 15.99 -23.71
N GLU A 450 -22.86 15.34 -24.81
CA GLU A 450 -22.32 15.55 -26.16
C GLU A 450 -22.57 16.96 -26.71
N GLU A 451 -23.57 17.69 -26.20
CA GLU A 451 -23.84 19.07 -26.59
C GLU A 451 -22.76 20.06 -26.11
N LEU A 452 -21.92 19.68 -25.14
CA LEU A 452 -20.81 20.52 -24.66
C LEU A 452 -19.69 20.67 -25.71
N GLY A 453 -19.46 19.63 -26.53
CA GLY A 453 -18.49 19.65 -27.63
C GLY A 453 -17.02 19.90 -27.23
N LEU A 454 -16.66 19.71 -25.96
CA LEU A 454 -15.30 19.90 -25.44
C LEU A 454 -14.63 18.56 -25.15
N GLU A 455 -13.41 18.37 -25.63
CA GLU A 455 -12.61 17.17 -25.36
C GLU A 455 -11.68 17.37 -24.16
N LEU A 456 -11.45 16.29 -23.40
CA LEU A 456 -10.48 16.27 -22.32
C LEU A 456 -9.05 16.32 -22.87
N LEU A 457 -8.20 17.10 -22.21
CA LEU A 457 -6.77 17.17 -22.55
C LEU A 457 -6.02 15.95 -21.99
N GLU A 458 -5.03 15.45 -22.76
CA GLU A 458 -4.08 14.45 -22.27
C GLU A 458 -3.32 14.99 -21.05
N THR A 459 -3.31 14.19 -19.98
CA THR A 459 -2.75 14.60 -18.69
C THR A 459 -1.88 13.49 -18.10
N ASN A 460 -0.74 13.89 -17.54
CA ASN A 460 0.16 13.00 -16.79
C ASN A 460 -0.30 12.78 -15.33
N THR A 461 -1.42 13.38 -14.95
CA THR A 461 -2.00 13.27 -13.61
C THR A 461 -3.26 12.39 -13.63
N SER A 462 -3.82 12.08 -12.47
CA SER A 462 -5.03 11.25 -12.37
C SER A 462 -6.18 11.85 -13.19
N ASN A 463 -6.81 11.00 -14.01
CA ASN A 463 -8.08 11.26 -14.68
C ASN A 463 -9.27 11.13 -13.72
N MET A 464 -9.12 11.33 -12.41
CA MET A 464 -10.22 11.32 -11.45
C MET A 464 -10.56 12.77 -11.07
N PRO A 465 -11.86 13.11 -10.89
CA PRO A 465 -12.27 14.46 -10.51
C PRO A 465 -11.54 14.93 -9.24
N ALA A 466 -11.05 16.18 -9.21
CA ALA A 466 -10.59 16.83 -7.97
C ALA A 466 -11.77 16.93 -6.98
N GLY A 467 -11.91 15.88 -6.17
CA GLY A 467 -13.02 15.64 -5.26
C GLY A 467 -13.09 14.18 -4.81
N LEU A 468 -12.43 13.26 -5.53
CA LEU A 468 -12.36 11.82 -5.22
C LEU A 468 -10.95 11.32 -4.81
N VAL A 469 -10.01 12.22 -4.51
CA VAL A 469 -8.65 11.83 -4.01
C VAL A 469 -8.56 11.94 -2.47
N ALA A 470 -9.71 12.03 -1.80
CA ALA A 470 -9.83 11.86 -0.36
C ALA A 470 -11.05 10.97 -0.08
N ALA A 471 -10.82 9.66 -0.19
CA ALA A 471 -11.57 8.61 0.49
C ALA A 471 -10.59 7.46 0.70
#